data_AF-A0A9D2JAB9-F1
#
_entry.id   AF-A0A9D2JAB9-F1
#
_cell.length_a   1.000
_cell.length_b   1.000
_cell.length_c   1.000
_cell.angle_alpha   90.00
_cell.angle_beta   90.00
_cell.angle_gamma   90.00
#
_symmetry.space_group_name_H-M   'P 1'
#
loop_
_entity.id
_entity.type
_entity.pdbx_description
1 polymer ?
#
loop_
_entity_poly.entity_id
_entity_poly.type
_entity_poly.pdbx_seq_one_letter_code
_entity_poly.pdbx_strand_id
1 'polypeptide(L)'
;MCGRYQFSADEYKEIRQIVRDAQRRSEGNELNFPMAGDICPSQVAPVLVSRGEKIVGEFQQWGLPCFRGRQQIINAHAETVTEKPMFRRSIAFQRCVIPATGFYEWDAVNANIYLSHFPAK
;
A
#
# COMPACT_ATOMS: atom_id res chain seq x y z
N MET A 1 7.46 -8.38 9.58
CA MET A 1 7.24 -8.06 8.15
C MET A 1 5.76 -8.15 7.87
N CYS A 2 5.14 -7.11 7.32
CA CYS A 2 3.74 -7.17 6.92
C CYS A 2 3.63 -7.75 5.50
N GLY A 3 2.86 -8.83 5.36
CA GLY A 3 2.60 -9.50 4.07
C GLY A 3 1.14 -9.37 3.61
N ARG A 4 0.31 -8.69 4.41
CA ARG A 4 -1.10 -8.43 4.17
C ARG A 4 -1.51 -7.22 5.01
N TYR A 5 -2.43 -6.41 4.52
CA TYR A 5 -3.05 -5.36 5.31
C TYR A 5 -4.54 -5.28 5.07
N GLN A 6 -5.26 -4.73 6.04
CA GLN A 6 -6.70 -4.52 5.96
C GLN A 6 -6.98 -3.09 5.50
N PHE A 7 -8.04 -2.97 4.72
CA PHE A 7 -8.52 -1.73 4.17
C PHE A 7 -10.04 -1.62 4.40
N SER A 8 -10.52 -0.44 4.80
CA SER A 8 -11.95 -0.13 4.92
C SER A 8 -12.20 1.36 4.72
N ALA A 9 -12.77 1.70 3.56
CA ALA A 9 -13.27 3.05 3.23
C ALA A 9 -14.62 3.35 3.90
N ASP A 10 -15.27 2.34 4.47
CA ASP A 10 -16.51 2.52 5.21
C ASP A 10 -16.26 3.11 6.60
N GLU A 11 -15.16 2.69 7.24
CA GLU A 11 -14.76 3.17 8.57
C GLU A 11 -14.17 4.59 8.54
N TYR A 12 -13.46 4.97 7.48
CA TYR A 12 -12.73 6.25 7.42
C TYR A 12 -13.10 7.07 6.19
N LYS A 13 -13.63 8.28 6.41
CA LYS A 13 -14.02 9.21 5.33
C LYS A 13 -12.83 9.63 4.48
N GLU A 14 -11.66 9.78 5.09
CA GLU A 14 -10.41 10.14 4.43
C GLU A 14 -9.99 9.03 3.46
N ILE A 15 -10.05 7.77 3.89
CA ILE A 15 -9.77 6.62 3.02
C ILE A 15 -10.75 6.59 1.86
N ARG A 16 -12.05 6.80 2.11
CA ARG A 16 -13.07 6.90 1.05
C ARG A 16 -12.75 7.99 0.03
N GLN A 17 -12.24 9.13 0.47
CA GLN A 17 -11.86 10.22 -0.42
C GLN A 17 -10.66 9.86 -1.30
N ILE A 18 -9.69 9.14 -0.75
CA ILE A 18 -8.53 8.63 -1.51
C ILE A 18 -9.00 7.67 -2.60
N VAL A 19 -9.91 6.72 -2.28
CA VAL A 19 -10.46 5.78 -3.26
C VAL A 19 -11.18 6.52 -4.39
N ARG A 20 -12.04 7.48 -4.04
CA ARG A 20 -12.79 8.26 -5.05
C ARG A 20 -11.85 9.06 -5.95
N ASP A 21 -10.79 9.63 -5.41
CA ASP A 21 -9.79 10.33 -6.23
C ASP A 21 -9.04 9.37 -7.16
N ALA A 22 -8.65 8.19 -6.66
CA ALA A 22 -8.02 7.14 -7.44
C ALA A 22 -8.93 6.63 -8.57
N GLN A 23 -10.21 6.39 -8.30
CA GLN A 23 -11.22 5.97 -9.29
C GLN A 23 -11.41 7.01 -10.39
N ARG A 24 -11.50 8.31 -10.04
CA ARG A 24 -11.63 9.39 -11.04
C ARG A 24 -10.47 9.45 -12.03
N ARG A 25 -9.32 8.88 -11.68
CA ARG A 25 -8.09 8.88 -12.47
C ARG A 25 -7.79 7.52 -13.11
N SER A 26 -8.60 6.50 -12.84
CA SER A 26 -8.47 5.18 -13.45
C SER A 26 -9.32 5.08 -14.72
N GLU A 27 -8.82 4.34 -15.69
CA GLU A 27 -9.49 4.01 -16.95
C GLU A 27 -9.83 2.51 -17.04
N GLY A 28 -9.59 1.73 -15.99
CA GLY A 28 -9.64 0.26 -16.00
C GLY A 28 -10.60 -0.37 -14.97
N ASN A 29 -10.33 -1.63 -14.63
CA ASN A 29 -11.14 -2.40 -13.67
C ASN A 29 -11.06 -1.86 -12.23
N GLU A 30 -10.13 -0.94 -11.95
CA GLU A 30 -9.99 -0.31 -10.63
C GLU A 30 -11.18 0.59 -10.27
N LEU A 31 -12.02 0.96 -11.24
CA LEU A 31 -13.32 1.61 -10.97
C LEU A 31 -14.21 0.76 -10.05
N ASN A 32 -14.07 -0.57 -10.09
CA ASN A 32 -14.81 -1.51 -9.25
C ASN A 32 -14.02 -1.99 -8.02
N PHE A 33 -13.00 -1.23 -7.59
CA PHE A 33 -12.22 -1.58 -6.39
C PHE A 33 -13.14 -1.76 -5.16
N PRO A 34 -12.99 -2.85 -4.37
CA PRO A 34 -13.82 -3.07 -3.20
C PRO A 34 -13.57 -2.00 -2.13
N MET A 35 -14.64 -1.48 -1.53
CA MET A 35 -14.52 -0.44 -0.49
C MET A 35 -13.97 -0.97 0.85
N ALA A 36 -13.92 -2.29 1.05
CA ALA A 36 -13.34 -2.91 2.23
C ALA A 36 -12.80 -4.31 1.92
N GLY A 37 -11.77 -4.75 2.65
CA GLY A 37 -11.22 -6.10 2.55
C GLY A 37 -9.72 -6.18 2.86
N ASP A 38 -9.16 -7.36 2.62
CA ASP A 38 -7.73 -7.60 2.69
C ASP A 38 -7.05 -7.25 1.37
N ILE A 39 -5.88 -6.61 1.46
CA ILE A 39 -4.99 -6.37 0.34
C ILE A 39 -3.75 -7.25 0.49
N CYS A 40 -3.39 -7.94 -0.59
CA CYS A 40 -2.27 -8.85 -0.71
C CYS A 40 -1.21 -8.32 -1.70
N PRO A 41 0.04 -8.83 -1.62
CA PRO A 41 1.05 -8.61 -2.64
C PRO A 41 0.53 -8.85 -4.06
N SER A 42 1.09 -8.11 -5.01
CA SER A 42 0.71 -8.08 -6.41
C SER A 42 -0.67 -7.51 -6.72
N GLN A 43 -1.53 -7.26 -5.73
CA GLN A 43 -2.82 -6.59 -5.96
C GLN A 43 -2.64 -5.09 -6.16
N VAL A 44 -3.60 -4.49 -6.85
CA VAL A 44 -3.71 -3.04 -7.01
C VAL A 44 -4.49 -2.46 -5.83
N ALA A 45 -4.02 -1.35 -5.28
CA ALA A 45 -4.65 -0.66 -4.18
C ALA A 45 -4.52 0.87 -4.31
N PRO A 46 -5.45 1.64 -3.72
CA PRO A 46 -5.38 3.09 -3.72
C PRO A 46 -4.23 3.54 -2.82
N VAL A 47 -3.45 4.52 -3.29
CA VAL A 47 -2.37 5.16 -2.54
C VAL A 47 -2.46 6.67 -2.69
N LEU A 48 -1.89 7.40 -1.73
CA LEU A 48 -1.68 8.84 -1.86
C LEU A 48 -0.29 9.12 -2.42
N VAL A 49 -0.22 9.94 -3.47
CA VAL A 49 1.01 10.36 -4.13
C VAL A 49 1.05 11.87 -4.33
N SER A 50 2.26 12.42 -4.39
CA SER A 50 2.46 13.81 -4.80
C SER A 50 2.58 13.91 -6.33
N ARG A 51 1.83 14.86 -6.91
CA ARG A 51 1.85 15.24 -8.33
C ARG A 51 1.92 16.76 -8.41
N GLY A 52 3.14 17.27 -8.58
CA GLY A 52 3.41 18.71 -8.51
C GLY A 52 3.09 19.24 -7.12
N GLU A 53 2.26 20.28 -7.04
CA GLU A 53 1.83 20.87 -5.76
C GLU A 53 0.59 20.21 -5.15
N LYS A 54 0.09 19.13 -5.76
CA LYS A 54 -1.14 18.44 -5.33
C LYS A 54 -0.84 17.05 -4.78
N ILE A 55 -1.53 16.70 -3.72
CA ILE A 55 -1.63 15.33 -3.23
C ILE A 55 -2.89 14.72 -3.84
N VAL A 56 -2.73 13.55 -4.46
CA VAL A 56 -3.82 12.86 -5.17
C VAL A 56 -3.84 11.38 -4.82
N GLY A 57 -5.03 10.78 -4.89
CA GLY A 57 -5.23 9.34 -4.87
C GLY A 57 -4.96 8.75 -6.25
N GLU A 58 -4.19 7.67 -6.31
CA GLU A 58 -3.97 6.88 -7.52
C GLU A 58 -3.99 5.39 -7.17
N PHE A 59 -4.31 4.53 -8.13
CA PHE A 59 -4.15 3.10 -7.98
C PHE A 59 -2.71 2.68 -8.33
N GLN A 60 -2.09 1.87 -7.48
CA GLN A 60 -0.75 1.32 -7.68
C GLN A 60 -0.73 -0.15 -7.30
N GLN A 61 0.12 -0.94 -7.97
CA GLN A 61 0.34 -2.34 -7.62
C GLN A 61 1.27 -2.45 -6.42
N TRP A 62 0.92 -3.28 -5.42
CA TRP A 62 1.81 -3.56 -4.30
C TRP A 62 2.89 -4.58 -4.69
N GLY A 63 4.09 -4.07 -4.96
CA GLY A 63 5.29 -4.88 -5.16
C GLY A 63 6.18 -4.30 -6.25
N LEU A 64 7.48 -4.24 -5.97
CA LEU A 64 8.48 -3.86 -6.96
C LEU A 64 8.93 -5.11 -7.73
N PRO A 65 8.91 -5.08 -9.08
CA PRO A 65 9.39 -6.19 -9.87
C PRO A 65 10.89 -6.38 -9.64
N CYS A 66 11.30 -7.63 -9.39
CA CYS A 66 12.69 -7.97 -9.19
C CYS A 66 13.28 -8.50 -10.50
N PHE A 67 14.53 -8.13 -10.83
CA PHE A 67 15.21 -8.52 -12.07
C PHE A 67 15.31 -10.04 -12.32
N ARG A 68 15.10 -10.87 -11.27
CA ARG A 68 15.16 -12.35 -11.34
C ARG A 68 13.79 -13.02 -11.52
N GLY A 69 12.76 -12.29 -11.96
CA GLY A 69 11.62 -12.83 -12.70
C GLY A 69 10.53 -13.59 -11.94
N ARG A 70 10.69 -13.94 -10.66
CA ARG A 70 9.64 -14.69 -9.91
C ARG A 70 9.22 -14.15 -8.55
N GLN A 71 9.98 -13.25 -7.93
CA GLN A 71 9.64 -12.68 -6.62
C GLN A 71 9.50 -11.17 -6.74
N GLN A 72 8.42 -10.61 -6.18
CA GLN A 72 8.27 -9.16 -6.01
C GLN A 72 8.85 -8.75 -4.66
N ILE A 73 9.45 -7.56 -4.62
CA ILE A 73 9.91 -6.95 -3.38
C ILE A 73 8.76 -6.12 -2.83
N ILE A 74 8.20 -6.57 -1.71
CA ILE A 74 6.99 -5.98 -1.11
C ILE A 74 7.30 -5.07 0.07
N ASN A 75 8.50 -5.17 0.64
CA ASN A 75 8.95 -4.42 1.82
C ASN A 75 10.36 -3.86 1.61
N ALA A 76 10.65 -2.73 2.25
CA ALA A 76 11.97 -2.13 2.33
C ALA A 76 12.27 -1.78 3.80
N HIS A 77 13.47 -2.12 4.27
CA HIS A 77 13.92 -1.84 5.63
C HIS A 77 14.34 -0.38 5.73
N ALA A 78 13.74 0.38 6.65
CA ALA A 78 13.99 1.81 6.78
C ALA A 78 15.45 2.13 7.08
N GLU A 79 16.15 1.23 7.77
CA GLU A 79 17.55 1.36 8.17
C GLU A 79 18.50 1.33 6.97
N THR A 80 18.15 0.63 5.89
CA THR A 80 19.04 0.38 4.74
C THR A 80 18.46 0.84 3.40
N VAL A 81 17.26 1.44 3.40
CA VAL A 81 16.56 1.84 2.17
C VAL A 81 17.34 2.88 1.36
N THR A 82 18.11 3.74 2.01
CA THR A 82 18.92 4.79 1.38
C THR A 82 20.22 4.27 0.76
N GLU A 83 20.70 3.11 1.22
CA GLU A 83 21.97 2.52 0.79
C GLU A 83 21.80 1.57 -0.41
N LYS A 84 20.62 0.95 -0.53
CA LYS A 84 20.34 -0.05 -1.56
C LYS A 84 20.03 0.61 -2.92
N PRO A 85 20.82 0.38 -3.99
CA PRO A 85 20.63 1.02 -5.30
C PRO A 85 19.22 0.86 -5.88
N MET A 86 18.60 -0.29 -5.63
CA MET A 86 17.25 -0.60 -6.11
C MET A 86 16.15 0.34 -5.58
N PHE A 87 16.35 0.98 -4.42
CA PHE A 87 15.37 1.90 -3.82
C PHE A 87 15.74 3.37 -4.01
N ARG A 88 16.93 3.68 -4.55
CA ARG A 88 17.47 5.04 -4.67
C ARG A 88 16.51 6.01 -5.36
N ARG A 89 15.86 5.58 -6.45
CA ARG A 89 14.88 6.41 -7.15
C ARG A 89 13.58 6.54 -6.36
N SER A 90 13.09 5.45 -5.78
CA SER A 90 11.84 5.41 -5.05
C SER A 90 11.85 6.33 -3.83
N ILE A 91 12.93 6.28 -3.05
CA ILE A 91 13.07 7.10 -1.84
C ILE A 91 13.20 8.59 -2.17
N ALA A 92 13.86 8.92 -3.27
CA ALA A 92 14.09 10.31 -3.68
C ALA A 92 12.85 10.95 -4.33
N PHE A 93 12.10 10.20 -5.15
CA PHE A 93 11.12 10.81 -6.07
C PHE A 93 9.75 10.12 -6.13
N GLN A 94 9.58 8.92 -5.57
CA GLN A 94 8.37 8.11 -5.77
C GLN A 94 7.77 7.64 -4.44
N ARG A 95 7.83 8.51 -3.43
CA ARG A 95 7.18 8.23 -2.14
C ARG A 95 5.66 8.25 -2.30
N CYS A 96 5.00 7.32 -1.64
CA CYS A 96 3.55 7.25 -1.53
C CYS A 96 3.17 6.92 -0.08
N VAL A 97 1.89 7.13 0.26
CA VAL A 97 1.30 6.69 1.52
C VAL A 97 0.25 5.64 1.21
N ILE A 98 0.35 4.50 1.88
CA ILE A 98 -0.60 3.39 1.76
C ILE A 98 -1.69 3.58 2.84
N PRO A 99 -2.95 3.84 2.48
CA PRO A 99 -4.05 3.83 3.43
C PRO A 99 -4.32 2.39 3.89
N ALA A 100 -4.40 2.19 5.20
CA ALA A 100 -4.72 0.92 5.82
C ALA A 100 -5.52 1.18 7.11
N THR A 101 -6.42 0.26 7.45
CA THR A 101 -7.16 0.25 8.73
C THR A 101 -6.54 -0.70 9.73
N GLY A 102 -5.75 -1.65 9.26
CA GLY A 102 -4.92 -2.50 10.08
C GLY A 102 -3.93 -3.28 9.24
N PHE A 103 -3.07 -4.05 9.88
CA PHE A 103 -2.12 -4.91 9.17
C PHE A 103 -1.81 -6.19 9.94
N TYR A 104 -1.44 -7.23 9.20
CA TYR A 104 -1.15 -8.53 9.76
C TYR A 104 0.33 -8.65 10.08
N GLU A 105 0.63 -9.08 11.30
CA GLU A 105 1.97 -9.41 11.76
C GLU A 105 2.07 -10.90 12.08
N TRP A 106 3.25 -11.47 11.80
CA TRP A 106 3.61 -12.81 12.23
C TRP A 106 4.38 -12.71 13.54
N ASP A 107 3.86 -13.33 14.59
CA ASP A 107 4.58 -13.55 15.83
C ASP A 107 5.39 -14.85 15.70
N ALA A 108 6.72 -14.68 15.62
CA ALA A 108 7.64 -15.80 15.52
C ALA A 108 7.74 -16.63 16.81
N VAL A 109 7.42 -16.07 17.98
CA VAL A 109 7.51 -16.75 19.27
C VAL A 109 6.35 -17.72 19.41
N ASN A 110 5.14 -17.27 19.09
CA ASN A 110 3.93 -18.07 19.24
C ASN A 110 3.47 -18.76 17.94
N ALA A 111 4.19 -18.54 16.84
CA ALA A 111 3.88 -19.05 15.51
C ALA A 111 2.43 -18.75 15.06
N ASN A 112 1.97 -17.52 15.33
CA ASN A 112 0.60 -17.07 15.08
C ASN A 112 0.58 -15.76 14.27
N ILE A 113 -0.53 -15.52 13.57
CA ILE A 113 -0.81 -14.25 12.90
C ILE A 113 -1.75 -13.43 13.79
N TYR A 114 -1.43 -12.16 13.99
CA TYR A 114 -2.31 -11.20 14.64
C TYR A 114 -2.60 -10.02 13.71
N LEU A 115 -3.80 -9.46 13.82
CA LEU A 115 -4.21 -8.25 13.14
C LEU A 115 -4.08 -7.07 14.11
N SER A 116 -3.20 -6.14 13.77
CA SER A 116 -3.06 -4.85 14.46
C SER A 116 -4.00 -3.85 13.79
N HIS A 117 -5.12 -3.52 14.45
CA HIS A 117 -6.06 -2.50 13.95
C HIS A 117 -5.61 -1.11 14.40
N PHE A 118 -5.69 -0.14 13.50
CA PHE A 118 -5.54 1.26 13.86
C PHE A 118 -6.84 1.74 14.51
N PRO A 119 -6.78 2.53 15.60
CA PRO A 119 -7.99 3.03 16.23
C PRO A 119 -8.79 3.89 15.26
N ALA A 120 -10.11 3.68 15.21
CA ALA A 120 -11.02 4.61 14.53
C ALA A 120 -10.99 5.96 15.26
N LYS A 121 -11.05 7.05 14.48
CA LYS A 121 -11.19 8.40 15.01
C LYS A 121 -12.65 8.78 15.16
#